data_AF-A0A8T7IEN7-F1
#
_entry.id   AF-A0A8T7IEN7-F1
#
_cell.length_a   1.000
_cell.length_b   1.000
_cell.length_c   1.000
_cell.angle_alpha   90.00
_cell.angle_beta   90.00
_cell.angle_gamma   90.00
#
_symmetry.space_group_name_H-M   'P 1'
#
loop_
_entity.id
_entity.type
_entity.pdbx_description
1 polymer ?
#
loop_
_entity_poly.entity_id
_entity_poly.type
_entity_poly.pdbx_seq_one_letter_code
_entity_poly.pdbx_strand_id
1 'polypeptide(L)' 'MKAIIKTIIDLAKHLKLTVIAEGVETQAQVNQFEALSCDEIQGYFFSKPIAPKEIESFKVSEYEEV' A
#
# COMPACT_ATOMS: atom_id res chain seq x y z
N MET A 1 12.09 13.12 -0.95
CA MET A 1 10.75 12.48 -1.05
C MET A 1 10.28 11.86 0.27
N LYS A 2 11.10 11.06 0.97
CA LYS A 2 10.71 10.36 2.22
C LYS A 2 10.13 11.25 3.34
N ALA A 3 10.61 12.49 3.49
CA ALA A 3 10.13 13.41 4.51
C ALA A 3 8.64 13.79 4.32
N ILE A 4 8.22 14.06 3.08
CA ILE A 4 6.82 14.43 2.78
C ILE A 4 5.88 13.27 3.08
N ILE A 5 6.26 12.06 2.64
CA ILE A 5 5.49 10.83 2.88
C ILE A 5 5.29 10.62 4.38
N LYS A 6 6.38 10.69 5.15
CA LYS A 6 6.31 10.53 6.61
C LYS A 6 5.44 11.59 7.26
N THR A 7 5.56 12.86 6.86
CA THR A 7 4.72 13.95 7.39
C THR A 7 3.23 13.71 7.12
N ILE A 8 2.86 13.22 5.93
CA ILE A 8 1.47 12.92 5.59
C ILE A 8 0.93 11.77 6.43
N ILE A 9 1.71 10.68 6.57
CA ILE A 9 1.32 9.51 7.38
C ILE A 9 1.17 9.92 8.84
N ASP A 10 2.13 10.66 9.39
CA ASP A 10 2.06 11.14 10.77
C ASP A 10 0.82 12.04 10.98
N LEU A 11 0.54 12.97 10.06
CA LEU A 11 -0.65 13.82 10.12
C LEU A 11 -1.94 13.01 10.13
N ALA A 12 -2.08 12.05 9.21
CA ALA A 12 -3.26 11.21 9.13
C ALA A 12 -3.45 10.37 10.40
N LYS A 13 -2.38 9.82 10.97
CA LYS A 13 -2.42 9.10 12.26
C LYS A 13 -2.94 9.98 13.40
N HIS A 14 -2.47 11.23 13.50
CA HIS A 14 -2.96 12.16 14.52
C HIS A 14 -4.44 12.50 14.33
N LEU A 15 -4.91 12.54 13.08
CA LEU A 15 -6.31 12.77 12.73
C LEU A 15 -7.16 11.49 12.78
N LYS A 16 -6.57 10.33 13.09
CA LYS A 16 -7.22 9.01 13.08
C LYS A 16 -7.84 8.68 11.73
N LEU A 17 -7.13 9.01 10.66
CA LEU A 17 -7.49 8.68 9.28
C LEU A 17 -6.65 7.51 8.78
N THR A 18 -7.26 6.66 7.95
CA THR A 18 -6.57 5.61 7.20
C THR A 18 -5.81 6.22 6.03
N VAL A 19 -4.59 5.76 5.79
CA VAL A 19 -3.77 6.13 4.63
C VAL A 19 -3.55 4.94 3.71
N ILE A 20 -3.81 5.15 2.42
CA ILE A 20 -3.44 4.24 1.35
C ILE A 20 -2.25 4.78 0.56
N ALA A 21 -1.21 3.96 0.41
CA ALA A 21 -0.08 4.24 -0.48
C ALA A 21 -0.36 3.65 -1.87
N GLU A 22 -0.72 4.50 -2.83
CA GLU A 22 -1.01 4.08 -4.20
C GLU A 22 0.24 4.08 -5.11
N GLY A 23 0.22 3.26 -6.15
CA GLY A 23 1.28 3.19 -7.17
C GLY A 23 2.54 2.45 -6.73
N VAL A 24 2.42 1.50 -5.80
CA VAL A 24 3.56 0.67 -5.36
C VAL A 24 3.86 -0.44 -6.37
N GLU A 25 5.10 -0.50 -6.85
CA GLU A 25 5.52 -1.40 -7.94
C GLU A 25 6.65 -2.36 -7.53
N THR A 26 7.33 -2.11 -6.41
CA THR A 26 8.52 -2.86 -5.99
C THR A 26 8.45 -3.28 -4.52
N GLN A 27 9.08 -4.40 -4.17
CA GLN A 27 9.19 -4.87 -2.78
C GLN A 27 9.86 -3.82 -1.88
N ALA A 28 10.85 -3.10 -2.40
CA ALA A 28 11.54 -2.05 -1.65
C ALA A 28 10.61 -0.88 -1.27
N GLN A 29 9.59 -0.59 -2.07
CA GLN A 29 8.57 0.40 -1.73
C GLN A 29 7.59 -0.14 -0.68
N VAL A 30 7.16 -1.41 -0.79
CA VAL A 30 6.32 -2.06 0.22
C VAL A 30 6.99 -2.00 1.59
N ASN A 31 8.24 -2.46 1.69
CA ASN A 31 9.02 -2.42 2.92
C ASN A 31 9.15 -0.99 3.49
N GLN A 32 9.20 0.03 2.63
CA GLN A 32 9.26 1.44 3.07
C GLN A 32 7.93 1.90 3.66
N PHE A 33 6.79 1.56 3.06
CA PHE A 33 5.48 1.95 3.56
C PHE A 33 5.09 1.17 4.82
N GLU A 34 5.47 -0.10 4.92
CA GLU A 34 5.35 -0.90 6.15
C GLU A 34 6.17 -0.32 7.30
N ALA A 35 7.44 0.04 7.04
CA ALA A 35 8.29 0.68 8.04
C ALA A 35 7.76 2.04 8.52
N LEU A 36 6.98 2.74 7.68
CA LEU A 36 6.29 3.98 8.05
C LEU A 36 4.92 3.71 8.70
N SER A 37 4.52 2.44 8.83
CA SER A 37 3.19 1.98 9.24
C SER A 37 2.08 2.73 8.51
N CYS A 38 2.13 2.69 7.17
CA CYS A 38 0.98 3.00 6.31
C CYS A 38 -0.06 1.90 6.48
N ASP A 39 -1.35 2.25 6.48
CA ASP A 39 -2.42 1.30 6.78
C ASP A 39 -2.71 0.37 5.60
N GLU A 40 -2.74 0.92 4.40
CA GLU A 40 -3.05 0.19 3.17
C GLU A 40 -2.02 0.49 2.08
N ILE A 41 -1.79 -0.48 1.19
CA ILE A 41 -0.87 -0.35 0.06
C ILE A 41 -1.56 -0.88 -1.21
N GLN A 42 -1.50 -0.10 -2.28
CA GLN A 42 -2.01 -0.48 -3.60
C GLN A 42 -0.96 -0.22 -4.67
N GLY A 43 -0.85 -1.16 -5.60
CA GLY A 43 -0.13 -0.92 -6.84
C GLY A 43 0.16 -2.20 -7.59
N TYR A 44 0.88 -2.05 -8.71
CA TYR A 44 1.17 -3.14 -9.64
C TYR A 44 2.06 -4.22 -9.06
N PHE A 45 2.72 -3.95 -7.94
CA PHE A 45 3.37 -5.00 -7.17
C PHE A 45 2.37 -6.12 -6.82
N PHE A 46 1.19 -5.74 -6.32
CA PHE A 46 0.16 -6.69 -5.90
C PHE A 46 -0.68 -7.16 -7.09
N SER A 47 -1.19 -6.22 -7.86
CA SER A 47 -1.99 -6.50 -9.05
C SER A 47 -2.15 -5.26 -9.92
N LYS A 48 -2.25 -5.49 -11.22
CA LYS A 48 -2.75 -4.47 -12.15
C LYS A 48 -4.27 -4.36 -12.00
N PRO A 49 -4.91 -3.29 -12.50
CA PRO A 49 -6.36 -3.24 -12.63
C PRO A 49 -6.87 -4.47 -13.39
N ILE A 50 -7.85 -5.16 -12.81
CA ILE A 50 -8.47 -6.36 -13.37
C ILE A 50 -9.86 -6.03 -13.91
N ALA A 51 -10.36 -6.84 -14.84
CA ALA A 51 -11.72 -6.65 -15.32
C ALA A 51 -12.75 -7.00 -14.23
N PRO A 52 -13.95 -6.38 -14.21
CA PRO A 52 -14.96 -6.67 -13.19
C PRO A 52 -15.33 -8.15 -13.08
N LYS A 53 -15.36 -8.87 -14.20
CA LYS A 53 -15.65 -10.31 -14.27
C LYS A 53 -14.60 -11.20 -13.59
N GLU A 54 -13.43 -10.66 -13.29
CA GLU A 54 -12.28 -11.40 -12.72
C GLU A 54 -12.21 -11.22 -11.20
N ILE A 55 -12.96 -10.26 -10.62
CA ILE A 55 -12.92 -9.92 -9.18
C ILE A 55 -13.26 -11.12 -8.31
N GLU A 56 -14.30 -11.89 -8.63
CA GLU A 56 -14.73 -13.03 -7.80
C GLU A 56 -13.66 -14.11 -7.66
N SER A 57 -12.83 -14.27 -8.69
CA SER A 57 -11.71 -15.20 -8.71
C SER A 57 -10.38 -14.58 -8.27
N PHE A 58 -10.35 -13.28 -8.05
CA PHE A 58 -9.12 -12.56 -7.74
C PHE A 58 -8.66 -12.89 -6.33
N LYS A 59 -7.40 -13.31 -6.22
CA LYS A 59 -6.69 -13.42 -4.96
C LYS A 59 -5.44 -12.58 -5.09
N VAL A 60 -5.24 -11.66 -4.15
CA VAL A 60 -3.93 -11.06 -3.97
C VAL A 60 -3.00 -12.21 -3.58
N SER A 61 -1.86 -12.36 -4.27
CA SER A 61 -0.85 -13.34 -3.89
C SER A 61 -0.48 -13.12 -2.43
N GLU A 62 -0.45 -14.19 -1.62
CA GLU A 62 -0.04 -14.10 -0.22
C GLU A 62 1.32 -13.40 -0.14
N TYR A 63 1.35 -12.34 0.66
CA TYR A 63 2.57 -11.71 1.09
C TYR A 63 3.06 -12.49 2.31
N GLU A 64 4.25 -13.07 2.26
CA GLU A 64 4.89 -13.58 3.47
C GLU A 64 5.18 -12.37 4.37
N GLU A 65 4.46 -12.27 5.50
CA GLU A 65 4.90 -11.45 6.62
C GLU A 65 6.31 -11.93 7.02
N VAL A 66 7.31 -11.06 6.89
CA VAL A 66 8.65 -11.29 7.46
C VAL A 66 8.65 -10.82 8.91
#